data_AF-A0AAW2IX39-F1
#
_entry.id   AF-A0AAW2IX39-F1
#
_cell.length_a   1.000
_cell.length_b   1.000
_cell.length_c   1.000
_cell.angle_alpha   90.00
_cell.angle_beta   90.00
_cell.angle_gamma   90.00
#
_symmetry.space_group_name_H-M   'P 1'
#
loop_
_entity.id
_entity.type
_entity.pdbx_description
1 polymer ?
#
loop_
_entity_poly.entity_id
_entity_poly.type
_entity_poly.pdbx_seq_one_letter_code
_entity_poly.pdbx_strand_id
1 'polypeptide(L)'
;MSALLARRYYWLRMEEDVEAYVRTCLVCQLDKVERKKEAGLLQPLPIPEVPWQSVSMDFITGFPKVNGMASILVMVDRFSKGIFITAPHACPAETATELFFKNVTKYFGVPKHIVSDRDARFTGRFWTTLFNMMGTELKFSTANHPQTDGQTERVNALVEDYLRHYVSASQRN
;
A
#
# COMPACT_ATOMS: atom_id res chain seq x y z
N MET A 1 -19.94 6.31 -3.94
CA MET A 1 -21.24 6.05 -3.28
C MET A 1 -22.39 6.17 -4.28
N SER A 2 -22.43 7.23 -5.10
CA SER A 2 -23.44 7.43 -6.16
C SER A 2 -23.53 6.26 -7.16
N ALA A 3 -22.39 5.75 -7.65
CA ALA A 3 -22.35 4.60 -8.56
C ALA A 3 -22.88 3.27 -7.96
N LEU A 4 -22.88 3.12 -6.63
CA LEU A 4 -23.45 1.93 -5.96
C LEU A 4 -24.96 2.07 -5.79
N LEU A 5 -25.45 3.27 -5.45
CA LEU A 5 -26.87 3.58 -5.33
C LEU A 5 -27.57 3.53 -6.70
N ALA A 6 -26.92 4.08 -7.74
CA ALA A 6 -27.40 4.09 -9.12
C ALA A 6 -27.66 2.70 -9.73
N ARG A 7 -27.13 1.63 -9.13
CA ARG A 7 -27.40 0.25 -9.57
C ARG A 7 -28.82 -0.23 -9.25
N ARG A 8 -29.47 0.38 -8.25
CA ARG A 8 -30.78 -0.08 -7.74
C ARG A 8 -31.79 1.04 -7.52
N TYR A 9 -31.33 2.27 -7.44
CA TYR A 9 -32.15 3.43 -7.12
C TYR A 9 -31.80 4.59 -8.05
N TYR A 10 -32.80 5.43 -8.30
CA TYR A 10 -32.65 6.68 -9.02
C TYR A 10 -33.61 7.70 -8.44
N TRP A 11 -33.14 8.93 -8.24
CA TRP A 11 -33.98 10.08 -7.95
C TRP A 11 -33.32 11.36 -8.47
N LEU A 12 -34.11 12.42 -8.59
CA LEU A 12 -33.66 13.72 -9.06
C LEU A 12 -32.64 14.31 -8.06
N ARG A 13 -31.47 14.75 -8.55
CA ARG A 13 -30.35 15.28 -7.73
C ARG A 13 -29.69 14.28 -6.78
N MET A 14 -29.78 12.98 -7.08
CA MET A 14 -29.13 11.92 -6.29
C MET A 14 -27.64 12.16 -6.02
N GLU A 15 -26.88 12.69 -6.97
CA GLU A 15 -25.45 12.99 -6.73
C GLU A 15 -25.26 14.08 -5.68
N GLU A 16 -26.08 15.13 -5.72
CA GLU A 16 -26.02 16.25 -4.79
C GLU A 16 -26.42 15.82 -3.37
N ASP A 17 -27.44 14.98 -3.24
CA ASP A 17 -27.87 14.44 -1.94
C ASP A 17 -26.79 13.53 -1.33
N VAL A 18 -26.14 12.70 -2.16
CA VAL A 18 -25.03 11.85 -1.72
C VAL A 18 -23.85 12.71 -1.29
N GLU A 19 -23.52 13.76 -2.03
CA GLU A 19 -22.46 14.70 -1.65
C GLU A 19 -22.80 15.43 -0.35
N ALA A 20 -24.02 15.94 -0.21
CA ALA A 20 -24.51 16.60 0.99
C ALA A 20 -24.41 15.68 2.21
N TYR A 21 -24.84 14.41 2.07
CA TYR A 21 -24.71 13.41 3.12
C TYR A 21 -23.24 13.20 3.51
N VAL A 22 -22.35 12.96 2.55
CA VAL A 22 -20.92 12.74 2.80
C VAL A 22 -20.27 13.95 3.48
N ARG A 23 -20.65 15.17 3.12
CA ARG A 23 -20.17 16.41 3.77
C ARG A 23 -20.60 16.53 5.23
N THR A 24 -21.77 16.00 5.59
CA THR A 24 -22.28 16.01 6.98
C THR A 24 -21.94 14.77 7.80
N CYS A 25 -21.46 13.70 7.15
CA CYS A 25 -21.19 12.43 7.83
C CYS A 25 -19.95 12.56 8.74
N LEU A 26 -20.17 12.55 10.05
CA LEU A 26 -19.11 12.70 11.06
C LEU A 26 -17.95 11.71 10.85
N VAL A 27 -18.24 10.44 10.59
CA VAL A 27 -17.22 9.40 10.34
C VAL A 27 -16.40 9.75 9.10
N CYS A 28 -17.06 10.11 7.99
CA CYS A 28 -16.36 10.48 6.76
C CYS A 28 -15.51 11.75 6.92
N GLN A 29 -15.99 12.73 7.70
CA GLN A 29 -15.27 13.99 7.93
C GLN A 29 -14.08 13.82 8.89
N LEU A 30 -14.19 12.94 9.90
CA LEU A 30 -13.09 12.64 10.83
C LEU A 30 -12.01 11.79 10.18
N ASP A 31 -12.39 10.82 9.34
CA ASP A 31 -11.44 9.88 8.74
C ASP A 31 -10.77 10.42 7.49
N LYS A 32 -11.46 11.26 6.69
CA LYS A 32 -10.90 11.77 5.44
C LYS A 32 -10.15 13.08 5.65
N VAL A 33 -8.83 12.98 5.77
CA VAL A 33 -7.94 14.15 5.76
C VAL A 33 -7.92 14.79 4.37
N GLU A 34 -8.11 16.11 4.31
CA GLU A 34 -7.97 16.89 3.07
C GLU A 34 -6.49 16.91 2.65
N ARG A 35 -6.10 16.00 1.74
CA ARG A 35 -4.72 15.91 1.23
C ARG A 35 -4.48 17.00 0.18
N LYS A 36 -4.15 18.22 0.61
CA LYS A 36 -3.55 19.21 -0.29
C LYS A 36 -2.17 18.70 -0.71
N LYS A 37 -1.93 18.54 -2.01
CA LYS A 37 -0.61 18.17 -2.53
C LYS A 37 0.41 19.22 -2.09
N GLU A 38 1.53 18.79 -1.51
CA GLU A 38 2.68 19.67 -1.39
C GLU A 38 3.15 20.11 -2.78
N ALA A 39 3.46 21.40 -2.90
CA ALA A 39 3.97 21.98 -4.14
C ALA A 39 5.43 21.55 -4.35
N GLY A 40 5.64 20.49 -5.13
CA GLY A 40 6.96 20.04 -5.56
C GLY A 40 6.87 19.27 -6.89
N LEU A 41 7.90 19.40 -7.73
CA LEU A 41 8.03 18.60 -8.95
C LEU A 41 8.35 17.16 -8.55
N LEU A 42 7.44 16.23 -8.82
CA LEU A 42 7.68 14.81 -8.65
C LEU A 42 8.84 14.38 -9.57
N GLN A 43 9.77 13.59 -9.05
CA GLN A 43 10.71 12.82 -9.87
C GLN A 43 10.25 11.36 -9.90
N PRO A 44 9.26 11.01 -10.74
CA PRO A 44 8.73 9.66 -10.78
C PRO A 44 9.78 8.68 -11.31
N LEU A 45 9.87 7.51 -10.70
CA LEU A 45 10.61 6.39 -11.25
C LEU A 45 10.03 6.00 -12.63
N PRO A 46 10.84 5.45 -13.55
CA PRO A 46 10.38 4.98 -14.85
C PRO A 46 9.14 4.10 -14.74
N ILE A 47 8.18 4.31 -15.64
CA ILE A 47 6.95 3.52 -15.71
C ILE A 47 7.30 2.16 -16.32
N PRO A 48 6.90 1.04 -15.71
CA PRO A 48 7.16 -0.28 -16.28
C PRO A 48 6.37 -0.52 -17.56
N GLU A 49 6.88 -1.36 -18.46
CA GLU A 49 6.24 -1.67 -19.75
C GLU A 49 5.31 -2.88 -19.65
N VAL A 50 5.59 -3.80 -18.72
CA VAL A 50 4.80 -5.01 -18.50
C VAL A 50 4.44 -5.19 -17.01
N PRO A 51 3.32 -5.84 -16.69
CA PRO A 51 2.96 -6.18 -15.31
C PRO A 51 4.09 -6.91 -14.58
N TRP A 52 4.27 -6.62 -13.29
CA TRP A 52 5.22 -7.29 -12.40
C TRP A 52 6.72 -7.08 -12.73
N GLN A 53 7.03 -6.21 -13.70
CA GLN A 53 8.41 -5.85 -14.00
C GLN A 53 9.06 -5.01 -12.90
N SER A 54 8.30 -4.10 -12.29
CA SER A 54 8.74 -3.27 -11.17
C SER A 54 7.72 -3.36 -10.06
N VAL A 55 8.17 -3.85 -8.91
CA VAL A 55 7.35 -3.90 -7.70
C VAL A 55 7.89 -2.93 -6.67
N SER A 56 7.02 -2.42 -5.84
CA SER A 56 7.37 -1.72 -4.61
C SER A 56 6.90 -2.51 -3.39
N MET A 57 7.63 -2.38 -2.30
CA MET A 57 7.37 -3.11 -1.06
C MET A 57 7.40 -2.14 0.12
N ASP A 58 6.41 -2.26 1.02
CA ASP A 58 6.33 -1.45 2.23
C ASP A 58 5.61 -2.21 3.35
N PHE A 59 5.82 -1.80 4.60
CA PHE A 59 5.12 -2.31 5.77
C PHE A 59 4.26 -1.22 6.40
N ILE A 60 2.94 -1.44 6.41
CA ILE A 60 2.04 -0.69 7.27
C ILE A 60 2.04 -1.36 8.65
N THR A 61 2.36 -0.60 9.69
CA THR A 61 2.47 -1.09 11.07
C THR A 61 1.55 -0.29 12.00
N GLY A 62 1.50 -0.66 13.29
CA GLY A 62 0.67 0.04 14.28
C GLY A 62 -0.77 -0.46 14.37
N PHE A 63 -1.08 -1.61 13.77
CA PHE A 63 -2.39 -2.24 13.93
C PHE A 63 -2.51 -2.96 15.28
N PRO A 64 -3.72 -3.07 15.86
CA PRO A 64 -3.98 -3.97 16.98
C PRO A 64 -3.57 -5.40 16.63
N LYS A 65 -2.99 -6.10 17.61
CA LYS A 65 -2.55 -7.48 17.42
C LYS A 65 -3.76 -8.42 17.35
N VAL A 66 -3.95 -9.10 16.21
CA VAL A 66 -4.98 -10.13 15.99
C VAL A 66 -4.30 -11.42 15.56
N ASN A 67 -4.49 -12.51 16.30
CA ASN A 67 -3.89 -13.82 16.01
C ASN A 67 -2.37 -13.80 15.76
N GLY A 68 -1.63 -12.93 16.45
CA GLY A 68 -0.18 -12.80 16.27
C GLY A 68 0.25 -11.82 15.18
N MET A 69 -0.70 -11.30 14.39
CA MET A 69 -0.47 -10.39 13.27
C MET A 69 -0.75 -8.95 13.71
N ALA A 70 0.10 -8.01 13.29
CA ALA A 70 -0.03 -6.59 13.67
C ALA A 70 0.55 -5.63 12.61
N SER A 71 0.92 -6.15 11.44
CA SER A 71 1.40 -5.37 10.32
C SER A 71 0.81 -5.91 9.02
N ILE A 72 0.92 -5.13 7.95
CA ILE A 72 0.57 -5.54 6.60
C ILE A 72 1.78 -5.29 5.72
N LEU A 73 2.32 -6.34 5.11
CA LEU A 73 3.26 -6.23 4.01
C LEU A 73 2.46 -5.90 2.75
N VAL A 74 2.73 -4.72 2.20
CA VAL A 74 2.15 -4.23 0.97
C VAL A 74 3.16 -4.41 -0.15
N MET A 75 2.72 -5.03 -1.25
CA MET A 75 3.53 -5.20 -2.45
C MET A 75 2.75 -4.68 -3.64
N VAL A 76 3.20 -3.58 -4.25
CA VAL A 76 2.49 -2.93 -5.34
C VAL A 76 3.23 -3.17 -6.66
N ASP A 77 2.56 -3.78 -7.62
CA ASP A 77 3.02 -3.72 -9.01
C ASP A 77 2.77 -2.31 -9.54
N ARG A 78 3.86 -1.61 -9.91
CA ARG A 78 3.81 -0.22 -10.37
C ARG A 78 3.09 -0.06 -11.72
N PHE A 79 2.81 -1.15 -12.42
CA PHE A 79 2.00 -1.16 -13.64
C PHE A 79 0.49 -1.38 -13.37
N SER A 80 0.12 -2.26 -12.43
CA SER A 80 -1.27 -2.71 -12.27
C SER A 80 -1.85 -2.56 -10.86
N LYS A 81 -1.57 -3.50 -9.95
CA LYS A 81 -2.30 -3.72 -8.69
C LYS A 81 -1.37 -4.01 -7.50
N GLY A 82 -1.90 -3.82 -6.30
CA GLY A 82 -1.26 -4.20 -5.05
C GLY A 82 -1.74 -5.55 -4.49
N ILE A 83 -0.83 -6.22 -3.77
CA ILE A 83 -1.08 -7.37 -2.90
C ILE A 83 -0.88 -6.90 -1.45
N PHE A 84 -1.81 -7.28 -0.58
CA PHE A 84 -1.77 -6.97 0.85
C PHE A 84 -1.71 -8.28 1.63
N ILE A 85 -0.69 -8.41 2.48
CA ILE A 85 -0.44 -9.63 3.23
C ILE A 85 -0.29 -9.28 4.69
N THR A 86 -1.14 -9.86 5.55
CA THR A 86 -0.96 -9.73 6.99
C THR A 86 0.40 -10.29 7.39
N ALA A 87 1.13 -9.55 8.23
CA ALA A 87 2.42 -9.95 8.76
C ALA A 87 2.47 -9.79 10.30
N PRO A 88 3.38 -10.54 10.98
CA PRO A 88 3.62 -10.36 12.41
C PRO A 88 4.18 -8.96 12.72
N HIS A 89 4.03 -8.47 13.97
CA HIS A 89 4.58 -7.18 14.36
C HIS A 89 6.10 -7.05 14.08
N ALA A 90 6.88 -8.03 14.55
CA ALA A 90 8.32 -8.02 14.40
C ALA A 90 8.81 -8.43 13.00
N CYS A 91 7.90 -8.97 12.15
CA CYS A 91 8.14 -9.66 10.88
C CYS A 91 9.63 -9.72 10.47
N PRO A 92 10.39 -10.73 10.94
CA PRO A 92 11.80 -10.87 10.64
C PRO A 92 12.07 -10.94 9.13
N ALA A 93 13.32 -10.69 8.72
CA ALA A 93 13.71 -10.70 7.31
C ALA A 93 13.42 -12.07 6.65
N GLU A 94 13.57 -13.15 7.38
CA GLU A 94 13.28 -14.51 6.92
C GLU A 94 11.79 -14.68 6.61
N THR A 95 10.92 -14.22 7.52
CA THR A 95 9.46 -14.24 7.31
C THR A 95 9.05 -13.33 6.16
N ALA A 96 9.61 -12.12 6.08
CA ALA A 96 9.34 -11.20 4.98
C ALA A 96 9.75 -11.80 3.62
N THR A 97 10.90 -12.48 3.59
CA THR A 97 11.39 -13.22 2.42
C THR A 97 10.43 -14.32 2.02
N GLU A 98 9.99 -15.16 2.98
CA GLU A 98 9.01 -16.21 2.70
C GLU A 98 7.71 -15.64 2.12
N LEU A 99 7.18 -14.56 2.72
CA LEU A 99 5.98 -13.89 2.23
C LEU A 99 6.16 -13.37 0.81
N PHE A 100 7.32 -12.78 0.49
CA PHE A 100 7.63 -12.31 -0.87
C PHE A 100 7.65 -13.47 -1.87
N PHE A 101 8.42 -14.53 -1.62
CA PHE A 101 8.53 -15.65 -2.54
C PHE A 101 7.21 -16.40 -2.72
N LYS A 102 6.47 -16.60 -1.63
CA LYS A 102 5.20 -17.34 -1.63
C LYS A 102 4.09 -16.62 -2.39
N ASN A 103 4.08 -15.29 -2.40
CA ASN A 103 2.96 -14.50 -2.90
C ASN A 103 3.27 -13.65 -4.13
N VAL A 104 4.55 -13.38 -4.43
CA VAL A 104 4.97 -12.67 -5.65
C VAL A 104 5.72 -13.62 -6.56
N THR A 105 6.92 -14.06 -6.15
CA THR A 105 7.82 -14.82 -7.04
C THR A 105 7.17 -16.09 -7.59
N LYS A 106 6.41 -16.81 -6.75
CA LYS A 106 5.69 -18.02 -7.14
C LYS A 106 4.73 -17.80 -8.32
N TYR A 107 4.06 -16.66 -8.38
CA TYR A 107 2.98 -16.41 -9.35
C TYR A 107 3.44 -15.57 -10.54
N PHE A 108 4.38 -14.66 -10.34
CA PHE A 108 4.76 -13.65 -11.33
C PHE A 108 6.24 -13.71 -11.74
N GLY A 109 7.01 -14.57 -11.09
CA GLY A 109 8.46 -14.64 -11.28
C GLY A 109 9.20 -13.53 -10.52
N VAL A 110 10.51 -13.44 -10.78
CA VAL A 110 11.39 -12.47 -10.12
C VAL A 110 11.28 -11.12 -10.85
N PRO A 111 10.92 -10.01 -10.15
CA PRO A 111 10.84 -8.69 -10.77
C PRO A 111 12.20 -8.18 -11.25
N LYS A 112 12.21 -7.30 -12.26
CA LYS A 112 13.45 -6.61 -12.70
C LYS A 112 13.85 -5.50 -11.75
N HIS A 113 12.88 -4.84 -11.12
CA HIS A 113 13.12 -3.78 -10.16
C HIS A 113 12.30 -4.01 -8.89
N ILE A 114 12.93 -3.83 -7.73
CA ILE A 114 12.24 -3.81 -6.44
C ILE A 114 12.52 -2.46 -5.79
N VAL A 115 11.47 -1.70 -5.54
CA VAL A 115 11.51 -0.44 -4.81
C VAL A 115 11.12 -0.74 -3.36
N SER A 116 11.88 -0.24 -2.39
CA SER A 116 11.52 -0.39 -0.98
C SER A 116 12.08 0.78 -0.17
N ASP A 117 11.58 0.95 1.06
CA ASP A 117 12.22 1.83 2.02
C ASP A 117 13.58 1.25 2.48
N ARG A 118 14.27 2.00 3.35
CA ARG A 118 15.57 1.56 3.91
C ARG A 118 15.42 0.63 5.11
N ASP A 119 14.34 -0.15 5.17
CA ASP A 119 14.19 -1.12 6.22
C ASP A 119 15.35 -2.14 6.20
N ALA A 120 15.86 -2.47 7.39
CA ALA A 120 16.93 -3.45 7.56
C ALA A 120 16.60 -4.81 6.91
N ARG A 121 15.31 -5.15 6.84
CA ARG A 121 14.78 -6.37 6.22
C ARG A 121 15.04 -6.40 4.70
N PHE A 122 15.05 -5.24 4.04
CA PHE A 122 15.26 -5.12 2.59
C PHE A 122 16.69 -4.71 2.22
N THR A 123 17.44 -4.16 3.17
CA THR A 123 18.82 -3.68 2.94
C THR A 123 19.92 -4.66 3.35
N GLY A 124 19.54 -5.83 3.89
CA GLY A 124 20.48 -6.87 4.30
C GLY A 124 21.41 -7.34 3.17
N ARG A 125 22.67 -7.67 3.52
CA ARG A 125 23.69 -8.10 2.54
C ARG A 125 23.27 -9.35 1.74
N PHE A 126 22.61 -10.30 2.39
CA PHE A 126 22.11 -11.50 1.71
C PHE A 126 21.05 -11.14 0.65
N TRP A 127 20.05 -10.34 1.02
CA TRP A 127 18.98 -9.90 0.12
C TRP A 127 19.52 -9.16 -1.09
N THR A 128 20.39 -8.17 -0.84
CA THR A 128 21.01 -7.38 -1.91
C THR A 128 21.86 -8.23 -2.85
N THR A 129 22.66 -9.15 -2.31
CA THR A 129 23.48 -10.06 -3.13
C THR A 129 22.61 -11.02 -3.95
N LEU A 130 21.58 -11.61 -3.34
CA LEU A 130 20.68 -12.57 -3.99
C LEU A 130 19.97 -11.95 -5.20
N PHE A 131 19.35 -10.78 -5.03
CA PHE A 131 18.62 -10.12 -6.10
C PHE A 131 19.55 -9.59 -7.20
N ASN A 132 20.74 -9.09 -6.84
CA ASN A 132 21.76 -8.74 -7.83
C ASN A 132 22.15 -9.96 -8.70
N MET A 133 22.34 -11.14 -8.09
CA MET A 133 22.64 -12.38 -8.83
C MET A 133 21.48 -12.84 -9.71
N MET A 134 20.23 -12.55 -9.33
CA MET A 134 19.04 -12.85 -10.13
C MET A 134 18.76 -11.79 -11.22
N GLY A 135 19.60 -10.76 -11.33
CA GLY A 135 19.43 -9.68 -12.31
C GLY A 135 18.37 -8.65 -11.95
N THR A 136 18.00 -8.56 -10.67
CA THR A 136 17.06 -7.58 -10.13
C THR A 136 17.81 -6.36 -9.58
N GLU A 137 17.37 -5.17 -9.99
CA GLU A 137 17.87 -3.90 -9.46
C GLU A 137 17.05 -3.47 -8.23
N LEU A 138 17.71 -3.35 -7.08
CA LEU A 138 17.08 -2.86 -5.85
C LEU A 138 17.19 -1.33 -5.77
N LYS A 139 16.06 -0.65 -5.56
CA LYS A 139 15.94 0.81 -5.45
C LYS A 139 15.42 1.18 -4.06
N PHE A 140 16.30 1.68 -3.20
CA PHE A 140 15.91 2.10 -1.85
C PHE A 140 15.51 3.58 -1.84
N SER A 141 14.31 3.90 -1.37
CA SER A 141 13.89 5.28 -1.15
C SER A 141 14.73 5.93 -0.04
N THR A 142 14.80 7.26 0.00
CA THR A 142 15.42 7.95 1.14
C THR A 142 14.33 8.25 2.16
N ALA A 143 14.68 8.24 3.45
CA ALA A 143 13.75 8.43 4.56
C ALA A 143 12.94 9.76 4.50
N ASN A 144 13.27 10.68 3.60
CA ASN A 144 12.64 11.99 3.42
C ASN A 144 12.36 12.34 1.93
N HIS A 145 12.23 11.37 1.03
CA HIS A 145 11.71 11.61 -0.35
C HIS A 145 10.48 10.75 -0.65
N PRO A 146 9.29 11.18 -0.17
CA PRO A 146 8.01 10.56 -0.54
C PRO A 146 7.69 10.65 -2.04
N GLN A 147 8.46 11.44 -2.80
CA GLN A 147 8.22 11.66 -4.24
C GLN A 147 8.59 10.47 -5.12
N THR A 148 9.43 9.54 -4.65
CA THR A 148 9.96 8.45 -5.48
C THR A 148 8.98 7.29 -5.64
N ASP A 149 8.10 7.06 -4.66
CA ASP A 149 7.12 5.96 -4.69
C ASP A 149 5.71 6.35 -4.23
N GLY A 150 5.24 7.51 -4.72
CA GLY A 150 3.89 8.01 -4.39
C GLY A 150 2.73 7.08 -4.80
N GLN A 151 2.98 6.05 -5.62
CA GLN A 151 1.98 5.01 -5.89
C GLN A 151 1.77 4.13 -4.65
N THR A 152 2.84 3.62 -4.04
CA THR A 152 2.77 2.80 -2.83
C THR A 152 2.21 3.60 -1.66
N GLU A 153 2.66 4.84 -1.47
CA GLU A 153 2.12 5.70 -0.41
C GLU A 153 0.62 5.93 -0.56
N ARG A 154 0.16 6.19 -1.79
CA ARG A 154 -1.27 6.37 -2.06
C ARG A 154 -2.05 5.09 -1.79
N VAL A 155 -1.49 3.93 -2.12
CA VAL A 155 -2.09 2.63 -1.83
C VAL A 155 -2.14 2.36 -0.32
N ASN A 156 -1.06 2.64 0.41
CA ASN A 156 -1.02 2.44 1.85
C ASN A 156 -2.03 3.32 2.58
N ALA A 157 -2.05 4.60 2.22
CA ALA A 157 -2.99 5.54 2.78
C ALA A 157 -4.45 5.19 2.44
N LEU A 158 -4.70 4.63 1.25
CA LEU A 158 -6.01 4.08 0.90
C LEU A 158 -6.39 2.90 1.80
N VAL A 159 -5.47 1.97 2.06
CA VAL A 159 -5.71 0.82 2.95
C VAL A 159 -6.01 1.27 4.37
N GLU A 160 -5.22 2.20 4.92
CA GLU A 160 -5.46 2.77 6.24
C GLU A 160 -6.82 3.46 6.32
N ASP A 161 -7.15 4.31 5.35
CA ASP A 161 -8.45 4.97 5.28
C ASP A 161 -9.59 3.95 5.24
N TYR A 162 -9.48 2.90 4.42
CA TYR A 162 -10.49 1.84 4.38
C TYR A 162 -10.63 1.14 5.72
N LEU A 163 -9.53 0.75 6.37
CA LEU A 163 -9.57 0.04 7.64
C LEU A 163 -10.16 0.89 8.76
N ARG A 164 -9.91 2.20 8.79
CA ARG A 164 -10.50 3.13 9.79
C ARG A 164 -12.03 3.07 9.81
N HIS A 165 -12.67 2.91 8.65
CA HIS A 165 -14.14 2.81 8.58
C HIS A 165 -14.70 1.51 9.22
N TYR A 166 -13.86 0.49 9.43
CA TYR A 166 -14.25 -0.81 9.99
C TYR A 166 -13.73 -1.04 11.41
N VAL A 167 -12.97 -0.10 11.98
CA VAL A 167 -12.36 -0.22 13.31
C VAL A 167 -12.87 0.91 14.20
N SER A 168 -13.62 0.56 15.25
CA SER A 168 -14.05 1.53 16.26
C SER A 168 -12.97 1.75 17.33
N ALA A 169 -12.88 2.96 17.89
CA ALA A 169 -11.94 3.27 18.97
C ALA A 169 -12.14 2.41 20.25
N SER A 170 -13.29 1.76 20.38
CA SER A 170 -13.67 0.89 21.50
C SER A 170 -13.61 -0.61 21.17
N GLN A 171 -13.08 -0.99 20.01
CA GLN A 171 -13.04 -2.39 19.57
C GLN A 171 -12.11 -3.21 20.47
N ARG A 172 -12.69 -4.13 21.24
CA ARG A 172 -11.94 -5.15 21.97
C ARG A 172 -11.78 -6.37 21.07
N ASN A 173 -10.56 -6.91 21.02
CA ASN A 173 -10.22 -8.16 20.34
C ASN A 173 -11.15 -9.32 20.74
#